data_AF-A0A1E7F9M1-F1
#
_entry.id   AF-A0A1E7F9M1-F1
#
_cell.length_a   1.000
_cell.length_b   1.000
_cell.length_c   1.000
_cell.angle_alpha   90.00
_cell.angle_beta   90.00
_cell.angle_gamma   90.00
#
_symmetry.space_group_name_H-M   'P 1'
#
loop_
_entity.id
_entity.type
_entity.pdbx_description
1 polymer ?
#
loop_
_entity_poly.entity_id
_entity_poly.type
_entity_poly.pdbx_seq_one_letter_code
_entity_poly.pdbx_strand_id
1 'polypeptide(L)'
;MRMITTFGLVCLTLLSAVVVVKGDDDNNDNNVLRIDGNGNEGESWDEDSWSVQVDGVMGGQSTGRLEFITSSSSSDDENNGNNNVLKFTGDISLNGGGFSSVRRPISLNLNNYDGIVVTLEADNYDYISAGSTIPTPPTGLHLQFSDSTSYYDFSSAFAIPLSTSTSTASTSYTSEKLLTSVYLPMDSFNRGGRFGFSCRENCKLDKTNIDRLSVYVLFQEGTFDVRIKSITAIPKAGTGAGAGPRSFLSPQLKFDSITDIINLLQSTISSGGSLYDLSYIELCIAMYWSVLNSILNANTNGISMLSTTKVVLCSGLNEMNSNNNSKEDQAWTLRYTMDAIIADLQGLDRSTDDNFLPTKKEAELMDVTCVGRTSPSEGTLYDLYGNRINVDVDVDDNEDIMLNEEDTDGRRNSSSSTTLLEDEDEDNDNDPTTEELDVAAIQNSDSLLSSSGGGGVITPSWTNLLVVSVVVLLVGC
;
A
#
# COMPACT_ATOMS: atom_id res chain seq x y z
N MET A 1 -48.14 -40.54 24.93
CA MET A 1 -46.82 -40.58 24.26
C MET A 1 -46.54 -39.20 23.67
N ARG A 2 -45.69 -38.41 24.30
CA ARG A 2 -45.19 -37.13 23.76
C ARG A 2 -43.73 -37.36 23.36
N MET A 3 -43.45 -37.31 22.06
CA MET A 3 -42.10 -37.35 21.51
C MET A 3 -41.46 -35.98 21.70
N ILE A 4 -40.35 -35.95 22.45
CA ILE A 4 -39.47 -34.80 22.58
C ILE A 4 -38.36 -35.03 21.56
N THR A 5 -38.34 -34.24 20.48
CA THR A 5 -37.30 -34.28 19.46
C THR A 5 -36.17 -33.34 19.89
N THR A 6 -35.05 -33.92 20.32
CA THR A 6 -33.84 -33.19 20.70
C THR A 6 -33.04 -32.86 19.44
N PHE A 7 -32.93 -31.57 19.10
CA PHE A 7 -31.97 -31.10 18.10
C PHE A 7 -30.57 -31.10 18.72
N GLY A 8 -29.73 -32.05 18.33
CA GLY A 8 -28.32 -32.08 18.68
C GLY A 8 -27.55 -31.06 17.85
N LEU A 9 -27.09 -30.00 18.50
CA LEU A 9 -26.09 -29.07 17.97
C LEU A 9 -24.74 -29.82 17.90
N VAL A 10 -24.36 -30.27 16.70
CA VAL A 10 -23.03 -30.88 16.48
C VAL A 10 -22.01 -29.75 16.38
N CYS A 11 -21.32 -29.49 17.49
CA CYS A 11 -20.15 -28.62 17.53
C CYS A 11 -18.98 -29.39 16.90
N LEU A 12 -18.70 -29.14 15.61
CA LEU A 12 -17.58 -29.71 14.89
C LEU A 12 -16.30 -28.95 15.31
N THR A 13 -15.59 -29.45 16.31
CA THR A 13 -14.28 -28.92 16.68
C THR A 13 -13.24 -29.37 15.65
N LEU A 14 -12.97 -28.51 14.67
CA LEU A 14 -11.83 -28.64 13.76
C LEU A 14 -10.54 -28.51 14.57
N LEU A 15 -9.82 -29.63 14.70
CA LEU A 15 -8.48 -29.67 15.26
C LEU A 15 -7.56 -28.94 14.26
N SER A 16 -7.28 -27.67 14.53
CA SER A 16 -6.35 -26.88 13.71
C SER A 16 -4.93 -27.30 14.08
N ALA A 17 -4.20 -27.91 13.15
CA ALA A 17 -2.77 -28.17 13.33
C ALA A 17 -2.04 -26.82 13.35
N VAL A 18 -1.45 -26.47 14.49
CA VAL A 18 -0.59 -25.29 14.60
C VAL A 18 0.75 -25.67 13.98
N VAL A 19 1.04 -25.14 12.79
CA VAL A 19 2.36 -25.24 12.16
C VAL A 19 3.26 -24.19 12.82
N VAL A 20 4.35 -24.65 13.44
CA VAL A 20 5.39 -23.77 13.99
C VAL A 20 6.42 -23.54 12.90
N VAL A 21 6.44 -22.35 12.33
CA VAL A 21 7.53 -21.92 11.44
C VAL A 21 8.72 -21.56 12.32
N LYS A 22 9.76 -22.41 12.32
CA LYS A 22 11.06 -22.02 12.89
C LYS A 22 11.77 -21.16 11.85
N GLY A 23 12.14 -19.93 12.22
CA GLY A 23 13.18 -19.23 11.48
C GLY A 23 14.49 -19.97 11.74
N ASP A 24 15.06 -20.59 10.72
CA ASP A 24 16.40 -21.16 10.81
C ASP A 24 17.42 -20.02 10.92
N ASP A 25 18.27 -20.08 11.93
CA ASP A 25 19.42 -19.17 12.17
C ASP A 25 20.63 -19.51 11.26
N ASP A 26 20.41 -20.27 10.18
CA ASP A 26 21.48 -20.75 9.30
C ASP A 26 21.81 -19.71 8.24
N ASN A 27 22.71 -18.78 8.59
CA ASN A 27 23.85 -18.20 7.83
C ASN A 27 23.86 -18.17 6.27
N ASN A 28 22.70 -18.19 5.61
CA ASN A 28 22.54 -18.04 4.17
C ASN A 28 22.21 -16.56 3.91
N ASP A 29 22.97 -15.92 3.02
CA ASP A 29 23.04 -14.46 2.83
C ASP A 29 21.72 -13.76 2.42
N ASN A 30 20.58 -14.48 2.40
CA ASN A 30 19.26 -13.97 2.06
C ASN A 30 18.24 -14.23 3.19
N ASN A 31 18.51 -13.81 4.43
CA ASN A 31 17.66 -13.87 5.65
C ASN A 31 16.16 -13.46 5.51
N VAL A 32 15.65 -13.23 4.30
CA VAL A 32 14.25 -13.02 3.96
C VAL A 32 13.42 -14.26 4.30
N LEU A 33 12.48 -14.10 5.22
CA LEU A 33 11.59 -15.16 5.65
C LEU A 33 10.32 -15.19 4.80
N ARG A 34 10.02 -16.33 4.18
CA ARG A 34 8.77 -16.55 3.45
C ARG A 34 7.62 -16.86 4.43
N ILE A 35 6.56 -16.05 4.43
CA ILE A 35 5.44 -16.15 5.41
C ILE A 35 4.12 -16.61 4.80
N ASP A 36 4.08 -16.88 3.50
CA ASP A 36 2.94 -17.40 2.73
C ASP A 36 2.88 -18.93 2.60
N GLY A 37 3.93 -19.64 3.03
CA GLY A 37 4.00 -21.11 3.16
C GLY A 37 4.44 -21.60 4.54
N ASN A 38 5.00 -22.81 4.60
CA ASN A 38 5.50 -23.48 5.81
C ASN A 38 6.90 -23.02 6.27
N GLY A 39 7.44 -21.96 5.66
CA GLY A 39 8.69 -21.33 6.07
C GLY A 39 9.97 -22.00 5.56
N ASN A 40 9.87 -23.14 4.87
CA ASN A 40 11.01 -23.76 4.20
C ASN A 40 11.36 -22.99 2.91
N GLU A 41 12.65 -22.73 2.69
CA GLU A 41 13.15 -22.13 1.44
C GLU A 41 12.71 -22.96 0.22
N GLY A 42 12.10 -22.31 -0.77
CA GLY A 42 11.67 -22.94 -2.02
C GLY A 42 10.30 -23.64 -1.99
N GLU A 43 9.65 -23.78 -0.83
CA GLU A 43 8.29 -24.30 -0.77
C GLU A 43 7.25 -23.24 -1.18
N SER A 44 6.25 -23.69 -1.94
CA SER A 44 5.09 -22.89 -2.36
C SER A 44 4.15 -22.57 -1.19
N TRP A 45 3.05 -21.90 -1.51
CA TRP A 45 1.92 -21.70 -0.61
C TRP A 45 1.56 -22.96 0.19
N ASP A 46 1.30 -22.80 1.49
CA ASP A 46 0.74 -23.86 2.33
C ASP A 46 -0.78 -23.91 2.10
N GLU A 47 -1.17 -24.43 0.94
CA GLU A 47 -2.51 -24.26 0.35
C GLU A 47 -3.65 -24.63 1.29
N ASP A 48 -3.46 -25.68 2.11
CA ASP A 48 -4.45 -26.19 3.05
C ASP A 48 -4.66 -25.30 4.29
N SER A 49 -3.74 -24.36 4.59
CA SER A 49 -3.87 -23.43 5.71
C SER A 49 -4.68 -22.17 5.38
N TRP A 50 -4.89 -21.89 4.09
CA TRP A 50 -5.58 -20.70 3.65
C TRP A 50 -7.08 -20.95 3.48
N SER A 51 -7.88 -19.99 3.94
CA SER A 51 -9.34 -20.07 3.85
C SER A 51 -9.94 -18.72 3.48
N VAL A 52 -11.07 -18.75 2.78
CA VAL A 52 -11.84 -17.56 2.44
C VAL A 52 -12.81 -17.24 3.57
N GLN A 53 -12.93 -15.96 3.89
CA GLN A 53 -13.99 -15.43 4.74
C GLN A 53 -14.64 -14.20 4.12
N VAL A 54 -15.97 -14.25 4.04
CA VAL A 54 -16.84 -13.18 3.52
C VAL A 54 -17.73 -12.61 4.63
N ASP A 55 -18.43 -11.52 4.31
CA ASP A 55 -19.33 -10.77 5.20
C ASP A 55 -20.72 -11.40 5.44
N GLY A 56 -20.97 -12.60 4.92
CA GLY A 56 -22.29 -13.26 4.96
C GLY A 56 -22.88 -13.47 6.37
N VAL A 57 -22.06 -13.50 7.43
CA VAL A 57 -22.54 -13.66 8.82
C VAL A 57 -23.39 -12.48 9.31
N MET A 58 -23.27 -11.31 8.67
CA MET A 58 -24.08 -10.11 8.97
C MET A 58 -25.14 -9.84 7.90
N GLY A 59 -25.40 -10.79 6.99
CA GLY A 59 -26.31 -10.62 5.85
C GLY A 59 -25.65 -9.96 4.64
N GLY A 60 -24.32 -9.84 4.63
CA GLY A 60 -23.56 -9.36 3.49
C GLY A 60 -23.66 -10.28 2.28
N GLN A 61 -23.51 -9.69 1.10
CA GLN A 61 -23.63 -10.37 -0.19
C GLN A 61 -22.29 -10.48 -0.93
N SER A 62 -21.18 -10.13 -0.27
CA SER A 62 -19.86 -10.24 -0.90
C SER A 62 -19.48 -11.70 -1.11
N THR A 63 -18.72 -11.94 -2.17
CA THR A 63 -18.23 -13.27 -2.52
C THR A 63 -16.71 -13.33 -2.47
N GLY A 64 -16.17 -14.54 -2.40
CA GLY A 64 -14.73 -14.78 -2.40
C GLY A 64 -14.43 -16.20 -2.80
N ARG A 65 -13.39 -16.38 -3.60
CA ARG A 65 -12.88 -17.68 -4.04
C ARG A 65 -11.36 -17.63 -4.04
N LEU A 66 -10.77 -18.65 -3.44
CA LEU A 66 -9.33 -18.84 -3.36
C LEU A 66 -8.93 -20.01 -4.28
N GLU A 67 -7.91 -19.79 -5.09
CA GLU A 67 -7.28 -20.80 -5.93
C GLU A 67 -5.76 -20.63 -5.87
N PHE A 68 -5.02 -21.72 -6.04
CA PHE A 68 -3.58 -21.68 -6.27
C PHE A 68 -3.32 -22.08 -7.71
N ILE A 69 -2.79 -21.14 -8.50
CA ILE A 69 -2.56 -21.31 -9.94
C ILE A 69 -1.08 -21.20 -10.25
N THR A 70 -0.61 -21.87 -11.29
CA THR A 70 0.75 -21.64 -11.79
C THR A 70 0.84 -20.23 -12.39
N SER A 71 1.84 -19.46 -11.99
CA SER A 71 2.09 -18.13 -12.56
C SER A 71 2.36 -18.24 -14.06
N SER A 72 1.72 -17.37 -14.84
CA SER A 72 2.01 -17.22 -16.28
C SER A 72 3.26 -16.38 -16.56
N SER A 73 3.87 -15.79 -15.52
CA SER A 73 4.91 -14.77 -15.60
C SER A 73 6.34 -15.32 -15.55
N SER A 74 6.56 -16.62 -15.72
CA SER A 74 7.88 -17.25 -15.57
C SER A 74 8.56 -17.52 -16.91
N SER A 75 9.46 -16.62 -17.30
CA SER A 75 10.55 -16.93 -18.24
C SER A 75 11.76 -17.59 -17.55
N ASP A 76 11.76 -17.68 -16.22
CA ASP A 76 12.91 -18.14 -15.40
C ASP A 76 12.76 -19.54 -14.76
N ASP A 77 11.98 -20.43 -15.39
CA ASP A 77 11.62 -21.73 -14.79
C ASP A 77 12.52 -22.90 -15.20
N GLU A 78 13.85 -22.76 -15.08
CA GLU A 78 14.77 -23.90 -15.26
C GLU A 78 14.98 -24.72 -13.97
N ASN A 79 14.53 -24.24 -12.81
CA ASN A 79 14.84 -24.86 -11.51
C ASN A 79 13.60 -25.32 -10.72
N ASN A 80 12.72 -26.12 -11.32
CA ASN A 80 11.80 -27.08 -10.66
C ASN A 80 11.06 -26.58 -9.40
N GLY A 81 10.85 -25.27 -9.26
CA GLY A 81 10.24 -24.63 -8.10
C GLY A 81 8.76 -24.42 -8.37
N ASN A 82 7.91 -24.75 -7.40
CA ASN A 82 6.47 -24.56 -7.55
C ASN A 82 6.15 -23.08 -7.73
N ASN A 83 5.85 -22.67 -8.97
CA ASN A 83 5.57 -21.29 -9.33
C ASN A 83 4.14 -20.83 -9.00
N ASN A 84 3.56 -21.36 -7.94
CA ASN A 84 2.17 -21.09 -7.57
C ASN A 84 1.96 -19.64 -7.12
N VAL A 85 0.83 -19.08 -7.53
CA VAL A 85 0.29 -17.77 -7.20
C VAL A 85 -1.03 -18.02 -6.49
N LEU A 86 -1.21 -17.38 -5.33
CA LEU A 86 -2.49 -17.28 -4.68
C LEU A 86 -3.36 -16.35 -5.51
N LYS A 87 -4.45 -16.88 -6.07
CA LYS A 87 -5.48 -16.13 -6.78
C LYS A 87 -6.71 -16.01 -5.89
N PHE A 88 -7.04 -14.78 -5.53
CA PHE A 88 -8.19 -14.43 -4.72
C PHE A 88 -9.13 -13.54 -5.52
N THR A 89 -10.28 -14.09 -5.90
CA THR A 89 -11.27 -13.42 -6.75
C THR A 89 -12.62 -13.34 -6.07
N GLY A 90 -13.43 -12.35 -6.43
CA GLY A 90 -14.80 -12.25 -5.94
C GLY A 90 -15.49 -10.99 -6.42
N ASP A 91 -16.57 -10.65 -5.73
CA ASP A 91 -17.38 -9.45 -5.94
C ASP A 91 -17.72 -8.88 -4.56
N ILE A 92 -17.43 -7.60 -4.33
CA ILE A 92 -17.76 -6.89 -3.10
C ILE A 92 -19.12 -6.23 -3.28
N SER A 93 -20.03 -6.50 -2.35
CA SER A 93 -21.32 -5.84 -2.26
C SER A 93 -21.40 -5.03 -0.97
N LEU A 94 -21.77 -3.76 -1.07
CA LEU A 94 -22.00 -2.89 0.09
C LEU A 94 -23.33 -3.17 0.80
N ASN A 95 -24.18 -4.04 0.23
CA ASN A 95 -25.43 -4.45 0.86
C ASN A 95 -25.16 -5.48 1.98
N GLY A 96 -25.38 -5.07 3.23
CA GLY A 96 -25.26 -5.92 4.43
C GLY A 96 -23.82 -6.17 4.88
N GLY A 97 -22.84 -5.50 4.27
CA GLY A 97 -21.42 -5.72 4.53
C GLY A 97 -20.55 -4.86 3.61
N GLY A 98 -19.55 -5.49 3.00
CA GLY A 98 -18.60 -4.87 2.10
C GLY A 98 -17.19 -5.44 2.26
N PHE A 99 -17.02 -6.74 2.54
CA PHE A 99 -15.66 -7.28 2.63
C PHE A 99 -15.55 -8.75 2.22
N SER A 100 -14.36 -9.09 1.75
CA SER A 100 -13.90 -10.44 1.46
C SER A 100 -12.43 -10.57 1.88
N SER A 101 -12.04 -11.73 2.38
CA SER A 101 -10.67 -11.96 2.85
C SER A 101 -10.20 -13.39 2.66
N VAL A 102 -8.88 -13.55 2.53
CA VAL A 102 -8.20 -14.84 2.67
C VAL A 102 -7.32 -14.82 3.92
N ARG A 103 -7.33 -15.91 4.68
CA ARG A 103 -6.73 -15.96 6.02
C ARG A 103 -6.02 -17.29 6.23
N ARG A 104 -4.91 -17.24 6.96
CA ARG A 104 -4.24 -18.44 7.48
C ARG A 104 -3.85 -18.27 8.95
N PRO A 105 -4.00 -19.31 9.78
CA PRO A 105 -3.35 -19.35 11.08
C PRO A 105 -1.83 -19.45 10.88
N ILE A 106 -1.06 -18.78 11.72
CA ILE A 106 0.41 -18.86 11.74
C ILE A 106 0.93 -18.84 13.17
N SER A 107 2.23 -19.09 13.34
CA SER A 107 2.94 -18.78 14.56
C SER A 107 4.27 -18.19 14.17
N LEU A 108 4.46 -16.90 14.43
CA LEU A 108 5.60 -16.15 13.89
C LEU A 108 6.10 -15.06 14.84
N ASN A 109 7.43 -14.90 14.88
CA ASN A 109 8.11 -13.78 15.51
C ASN A 109 8.75 -12.88 14.44
N LEU A 110 8.18 -11.68 14.28
CA LEU A 110 8.59 -10.65 13.35
C LEU A 110 9.49 -9.57 13.98
N ASN A 111 9.94 -9.74 15.23
CA ASN A 111 10.70 -8.68 15.92
C ASN A 111 12.06 -8.35 15.29
N ASN A 112 12.60 -9.25 14.46
CA ASN A 112 13.89 -9.07 13.77
C ASN A 112 13.74 -8.57 12.32
N TYR A 113 12.54 -8.14 11.92
CA TYR A 113 12.23 -7.72 10.55
C TYR A 113 11.81 -6.25 10.51
N ASP A 114 12.23 -5.53 9.45
CA ASP A 114 11.91 -4.12 9.22
C ASP A 114 10.56 -3.92 8.52
N GLY A 115 10.08 -4.94 7.81
CA GLY A 115 8.82 -4.85 7.06
C GLY A 115 8.50 -6.11 6.28
N ILE A 116 7.44 -6.03 5.48
CA ILE A 116 6.93 -7.10 4.65
C ILE A 116 6.98 -6.69 3.18
N VAL A 117 7.42 -7.56 2.29
CA VAL A 117 7.28 -7.42 0.84
C VAL A 117 6.19 -8.34 0.34
N VAL A 118 5.22 -7.77 -0.36
CA VAL A 118 4.19 -8.50 -1.09
C VAL A 118 4.53 -8.46 -2.57
N THR A 119 4.84 -9.60 -3.17
CA THR A 119 5.05 -9.73 -4.61
C THR A 119 3.77 -10.23 -5.24
N LEU A 120 3.28 -9.55 -6.27
CA LEU A 120 1.96 -9.76 -6.86
C LEU A 120 1.95 -9.44 -8.35
N GLU A 121 0.96 -9.97 -9.06
CA GLU A 121 0.70 -9.60 -10.46
C GLU A 121 0.04 -8.22 -10.51
N ALA A 122 0.65 -7.28 -11.22
CA ALA A 122 0.08 -5.96 -11.47
C ALA A 122 -1.23 -6.07 -12.25
N ASP A 123 -2.15 -5.15 -11.99
CA ASP A 123 -3.42 -5.12 -12.69
C ASP A 123 -3.24 -4.53 -14.08
N ASN A 124 -3.92 -5.12 -15.05
CA ASN A 124 -3.90 -4.62 -16.41
C ASN A 124 -4.76 -3.36 -16.49
N TYR A 125 -4.14 -2.27 -16.91
CA TYR A 125 -4.87 -1.11 -17.36
C TYR A 125 -5.39 -1.35 -18.77
N ASP A 126 -6.62 -1.86 -18.85
CA ASP A 126 -7.34 -1.94 -20.10
C ASP A 126 -7.88 -0.56 -20.46
N TYR A 127 -7.23 0.07 -21.44
CA TYR A 127 -7.72 1.32 -22.01
C TYR A 127 -8.99 1.05 -22.83
N ILE A 128 -9.84 2.07 -22.94
CA ILE A 128 -11.16 2.01 -23.57
C ILE A 128 -10.99 1.87 -25.09
N SER A 129 -10.72 0.66 -25.59
CA SER A 129 -10.90 0.34 -27.00
C SER A 129 -12.35 -0.08 -27.23
N ALA A 130 -13.17 0.87 -27.68
CA ALA A 130 -14.54 0.67 -28.17
C ALA A 130 -15.61 0.26 -27.13
N GLY A 131 -15.92 1.17 -26.19
CA GLY A 131 -17.33 1.56 -26.08
C GLY A 131 -18.11 1.37 -24.78
N SER A 132 -17.60 0.81 -23.67
CA SER A 132 -18.30 0.91 -22.38
C SER A 132 -17.54 0.29 -21.18
N THR A 133 -16.52 0.94 -20.65
CA THR A 133 -16.15 0.84 -19.22
C THR A 133 -15.35 2.07 -18.80
N ILE A 134 -15.68 2.64 -17.63
CA ILE A 134 -14.85 3.64 -16.93
C ILE A 134 -13.55 2.91 -16.51
N PRO A 135 -12.36 3.54 -16.58
CA PRO A 135 -11.12 2.87 -16.16
C PRO A 135 -11.24 2.38 -14.72
N THR A 136 -10.85 1.12 -14.50
CA THR A 136 -10.86 0.53 -13.15
C THR A 136 -9.72 1.14 -12.33
N PRO A 137 -10.00 1.74 -11.16
CA PRO A 137 -8.95 2.25 -10.30
C PRO A 137 -8.17 1.07 -9.66
N PRO A 138 -6.96 1.30 -9.12
CA PRO A 138 -6.22 0.26 -8.41
C PRO A 138 -7.04 -0.36 -7.29
N THR A 139 -6.98 -1.68 -7.14
CA THR A 139 -7.60 -2.36 -6.00
C THR A 139 -6.74 -2.14 -4.75
N GLY A 140 -7.30 -1.49 -3.74
CA GLY A 140 -6.72 -1.35 -2.41
C GLY A 140 -6.88 -2.63 -1.57
N LEU A 141 -5.84 -2.99 -0.84
CA LEU A 141 -5.77 -4.20 -0.01
C LEU A 141 -5.23 -3.87 1.37
N HIS A 142 -5.73 -4.60 2.36
CA HIS A 142 -5.11 -4.66 3.69
C HIS A 142 -4.36 -5.98 3.84
N LEU A 143 -3.06 -5.90 4.12
CA LEU A 143 -2.34 -7.00 4.75
C LEU A 143 -2.50 -6.83 6.26
N GLN A 144 -3.04 -7.84 6.93
CA GLN A 144 -3.39 -7.78 8.34
C GLN A 144 -2.71 -8.90 9.12
N PHE A 145 -2.14 -8.54 10.26
CA PHE A 145 -1.67 -9.47 11.27
C PHE A 145 -2.58 -9.43 12.49
N SER A 146 -2.75 -10.59 13.10
CA SER A 146 -3.22 -10.70 14.47
C SER A 146 -2.08 -11.18 15.34
N ASP A 147 -2.07 -10.70 16.57
CA ASP A 147 -1.21 -11.24 17.61
C ASP A 147 -2.07 -11.84 18.72
N SER A 148 -1.54 -12.88 19.36
CA SER A 148 -2.27 -13.62 20.41
C SER A 148 -2.45 -12.81 21.71
N THR A 149 -1.84 -11.63 21.81
CA THR A 149 -1.89 -10.79 23.01
C THR A 149 -2.95 -9.69 22.93
N SER A 150 -3.46 -9.41 21.72
CA SER A 150 -4.37 -8.31 21.42
C SER A 150 -5.77 -8.80 21.07
N TYR A 151 -6.77 -7.99 21.44
CA TYR A 151 -8.12 -8.16 20.91
C TYR A 151 -8.23 -7.71 19.45
N TYR A 152 -7.42 -6.73 19.03
CA TYR A 152 -7.46 -6.10 17.72
C TYR A 152 -6.49 -6.75 16.74
N ASP A 153 -6.85 -6.70 15.47
CA ASP A 153 -5.98 -7.06 14.36
C ASP A 153 -5.39 -5.78 13.74
N PHE A 154 -4.16 -5.83 13.26
CA PHE A 154 -3.41 -4.67 12.79
C PHE A 154 -3.12 -4.77 11.30
N SER A 155 -3.54 -3.77 10.52
CA SER A 155 -3.36 -3.78 9.07
C SER A 155 -2.43 -2.69 8.55
N SER A 156 -1.70 -3.03 7.50
CA SER A 156 -1.04 -2.11 6.59
C SER A 156 -1.77 -2.11 5.25
N ALA A 157 -2.00 -0.93 4.70
CA ALA A 157 -2.63 -0.77 3.39
C ALA A 157 -1.61 -0.74 2.25
N PHE A 158 -2.03 -1.26 1.10
CA PHE A 158 -1.36 -1.12 -0.17
C PHE A 158 -2.38 -1.21 -1.31
N ALA A 159 -1.96 -0.95 -2.54
CA ALA A 159 -2.81 -1.14 -3.71
C ALA A 159 -2.06 -1.95 -4.76
N ILE A 160 -2.81 -2.67 -5.60
CA ILE A 160 -2.25 -3.38 -6.75
C ILE A 160 -1.81 -2.33 -7.78
N PRO A 161 -0.51 -2.23 -8.13
CA PRO A 161 -0.07 -1.29 -9.14
C PRO A 161 -0.66 -1.62 -10.51
N LEU A 162 -0.87 -0.59 -11.33
CA LEU A 162 -1.36 -0.74 -12.70
C LEU A 162 -0.18 -0.94 -13.65
N SER A 163 -0.39 -1.76 -14.67
CA SER A 163 0.57 -1.98 -15.75
C SER A 163 -0.15 -2.07 -17.09
N THR A 164 0.55 -1.77 -18.18
CA THR A 164 0.06 -2.12 -19.51
C THR A 164 0.58 -3.50 -19.89
N SER A 165 -0.33 -4.42 -20.20
CA SER A 165 0.03 -5.72 -20.78
C SER A 165 0.89 -5.51 -22.02
N THR A 166 2.12 -6.03 -22.00
CA THR A 166 3.05 -6.05 -23.14
C THR A 166 2.66 -7.12 -24.17
N SER A 167 1.38 -7.30 -24.49
CA SER A 167 0.97 -8.21 -25.56
C SER A 167 1.21 -7.56 -26.93
N THR A 168 2.48 -7.37 -27.29
CA THR A 168 2.86 -7.11 -28.68
C THR A 168 2.80 -8.45 -29.43
N ALA A 169 1.76 -8.60 -30.24
CA ALA A 169 1.53 -9.66 -31.24
C ALA A 169 0.72 -10.91 -30.81
N SER A 170 -0.45 -11.03 -31.46
CA SER A 170 -0.98 -12.25 -32.07
C SER A 170 -1.44 -13.41 -31.17
N THR A 171 -2.77 -13.55 -31.05
CA THR A 171 -3.53 -14.83 -31.03
C THR A 171 -3.35 -15.82 -29.87
N SER A 172 -2.54 -15.56 -28.83
CA SER A 172 -2.52 -16.41 -27.63
C SER A 172 -3.34 -15.79 -26.50
N TYR A 173 -4.29 -16.56 -25.96
CA TYR A 173 -5.21 -16.18 -24.87
C TYR A 173 -4.53 -16.09 -23.47
N THR A 174 -3.22 -15.85 -23.44
CA THR A 174 -2.44 -15.76 -22.20
C THR A 174 -1.74 -14.40 -22.18
N SER A 175 -2.44 -13.36 -21.73
CA SER A 175 -1.77 -12.10 -21.39
C SER A 175 -0.87 -12.37 -20.19
N GLU A 176 0.44 -12.28 -20.40
CA GLU A 176 1.42 -12.37 -19.33
C GLU A 176 1.22 -11.17 -18.41
N LYS A 177 0.82 -11.43 -17.16
CA LYS A 177 0.74 -10.38 -16.15
C LYS A 177 2.13 -10.11 -15.58
N LEU A 178 2.48 -8.83 -15.51
CA LEU A 178 3.75 -8.37 -14.98
C LEU A 178 3.79 -8.54 -13.45
N LEU A 179 4.88 -9.11 -12.93
CA LEU A 179 5.12 -9.16 -11.48
C LEU A 179 5.68 -7.83 -10.98
N THR A 180 5.21 -7.42 -9.81
CA THR A 180 5.71 -6.26 -9.08
C THR A 180 5.69 -6.54 -7.59
N SER A 181 6.33 -5.68 -6.81
CA SER A 181 6.42 -5.83 -5.36
C SER A 181 6.05 -4.54 -4.65
N VAL A 182 5.45 -4.67 -3.47
CA VAL A 182 5.14 -3.55 -2.58
C VAL A 182 5.79 -3.79 -1.22
N TYR A 183 6.48 -2.79 -0.70
CA TYR A 183 7.07 -2.84 0.64
C TYR A 183 6.15 -2.19 1.68
N LEU A 184 5.92 -2.89 2.79
CA LEU A 184 5.10 -2.46 3.92
C LEU A 184 6.01 -2.41 5.15
N PRO A 185 6.44 -1.23 5.60
CA PRO A 185 7.30 -1.11 6.77
C PRO A 185 6.54 -1.62 7.98
N MET A 186 7.23 -2.22 8.95
CA MET A 186 6.56 -2.85 10.07
C MET A 186 5.72 -1.85 10.91
N ASP A 187 6.06 -0.57 10.87
CA ASP A 187 5.35 0.49 11.58
C ASP A 187 4.10 1.01 10.82
N SER A 188 3.86 0.58 9.57
CA SER A 188 2.59 0.83 8.87
C SER A 188 1.46 -0.10 9.31
N PHE A 189 1.75 -1.17 10.07
CA PHE A 189 0.75 -2.03 10.72
C PHE A 189 0.17 -1.36 11.97
N ASN A 190 -0.40 -0.18 11.77
CA ASN A 190 -0.84 0.73 12.83
C ASN A 190 -2.36 0.93 12.87
N ARG A 191 -3.11 0.38 11.89
CA ARG A 191 -4.57 0.36 11.96
C ARG A 191 -5.04 -0.85 12.75
N GLY A 192 -5.27 -0.67 14.05
CA GLY A 192 -5.94 -1.66 14.90
C GLY A 192 -7.45 -1.67 14.67
N GLY A 193 -8.04 -2.81 14.35
CA GLY A 193 -9.48 -2.94 14.18
C GLY A 193 -10.00 -4.36 14.32
N ARG A 194 -11.25 -4.51 14.76
CA ARG A 194 -11.95 -5.79 14.80
C ARG A 194 -13.46 -5.60 14.75
N PHE A 195 -14.14 -6.38 13.90
CA PHE A 195 -15.61 -6.32 13.72
C PHE A 195 -16.14 -4.89 13.48
N GLY A 196 -15.41 -4.08 12.71
CA GLY A 196 -15.77 -2.68 12.44
C GLY A 196 -15.46 -1.69 13.56
N PHE A 197 -14.97 -2.14 14.71
CA PHE A 197 -14.50 -1.26 15.78
C PHE A 197 -13.03 -0.96 15.58
N SER A 198 -12.69 0.33 15.43
CA SER A 198 -11.31 0.80 15.46
C SER A 198 -10.77 0.80 16.89
N CYS A 199 -9.48 0.53 17.03
CA CYS A 199 -8.79 0.84 18.28
C CYS A 199 -8.62 2.36 18.41
N ARG A 200 -8.85 2.88 19.62
CA ARG A 200 -8.80 4.31 19.93
C ARG A 200 -7.48 4.74 20.60
N GLU A 201 -6.89 3.89 21.43
CA GLU A 201 -5.73 4.28 22.24
C GLU A 201 -4.74 3.12 22.41
N ASN A 202 -3.44 3.41 22.26
CA ASN A 202 -2.31 2.55 22.62
C ASN A 202 -2.29 1.13 22.03
N CYS A 203 -3.04 0.86 20.95
CA CYS A 203 -2.92 -0.41 20.26
C CYS A 203 -1.65 -0.43 19.40
N LYS A 204 -0.84 -1.45 19.65
CA LYS A 204 0.36 -1.73 18.87
C LYS A 204 0.42 -3.22 18.62
N LEU A 205 0.76 -3.60 17.39
CA LEU A 205 1.02 -4.98 17.03
C LEU A 205 2.16 -5.54 17.90
N ASP A 206 1.90 -6.64 18.61
CA ASP A 206 2.98 -7.43 19.20
C ASP A 206 3.62 -8.31 18.13
N LYS A 207 4.75 -7.82 17.61
CA LYS A 207 5.53 -8.48 16.56
C LYS A 207 6.09 -9.84 17.00
N THR A 208 6.12 -10.17 18.30
CA THR A 208 6.72 -11.41 18.80
C THR A 208 5.78 -12.62 18.79
N ASN A 209 4.47 -12.39 18.75
CA ASN A 209 3.45 -13.43 18.95
C ASN A 209 2.36 -13.39 17.87
N ILE A 210 2.77 -13.28 16.60
CA ILE A 210 1.84 -13.25 15.46
C ILE A 210 1.20 -14.62 15.29
N ASP A 211 -0.13 -14.65 15.26
CA ASP A 211 -0.91 -15.90 15.21
C ASP A 211 -1.85 -16.03 14.00
N ARG A 212 -2.04 -14.96 13.23
CA ARG A 212 -2.84 -14.96 11.99
C ARG A 212 -2.30 -13.96 10.98
N LEU A 213 -2.35 -14.37 9.73
CA LEU A 213 -2.14 -13.50 8.56
C LEU A 213 -3.42 -13.46 7.74
N SER A 214 -3.76 -12.29 7.20
CA SER A 214 -4.94 -12.12 6.38
C SER A 214 -4.73 -11.06 5.30
N VAL A 215 -5.34 -11.27 4.13
CA VAL A 215 -5.43 -10.27 3.05
C VAL A 215 -6.90 -9.94 2.86
N TYR A 216 -7.23 -8.65 2.92
CA TYR A 216 -8.60 -8.16 2.82
C TYR A 216 -8.81 -7.25 1.61
N VAL A 217 -9.95 -7.44 0.95
CA VAL A 217 -10.59 -6.47 0.07
C VAL A 217 -11.78 -5.89 0.84
N LEU A 218 -11.81 -4.57 0.99
CA LEU A 218 -12.72 -3.84 1.86
C LEU A 218 -13.40 -2.71 1.08
N PHE A 219 -14.73 -2.67 1.15
CA PHE A 219 -15.65 -1.60 0.75
C PHE A 219 -15.40 -0.96 -0.62
N GLN A 220 -14.83 -1.73 -1.55
CA GLN A 220 -14.63 -1.35 -2.95
C GLN A 220 -15.62 -2.16 -3.78
N GLU A 221 -16.81 -1.61 -4.00
CA GLU A 221 -17.91 -2.31 -4.67
C GLU A 221 -17.51 -2.82 -6.07
N GLY A 222 -17.91 -4.05 -6.38
CA GLY A 222 -17.67 -4.70 -7.67
C GLY A 222 -16.64 -5.82 -7.62
N THR A 223 -16.26 -6.29 -8.81
CA THR A 223 -15.42 -7.48 -8.99
C THR A 223 -13.95 -7.20 -8.71
N PHE A 224 -13.25 -8.16 -8.09
CA PHE A 224 -11.80 -8.11 -7.88
C PHE A 224 -11.10 -9.41 -8.31
N ASP A 225 -9.84 -9.30 -8.75
CA ASP A 225 -8.93 -10.42 -9.06
C ASP A 225 -7.53 -10.11 -8.52
N VAL A 226 -7.26 -10.54 -7.29
CA VAL A 226 -5.99 -10.34 -6.59
C VAL A 226 -5.10 -11.57 -6.80
N ARG A 227 -3.85 -11.36 -7.21
CA ARG A 227 -2.92 -12.46 -7.49
C ARG A 227 -1.57 -12.24 -6.84
N ILE A 228 -1.32 -12.94 -5.75
CA ILE A 228 -0.14 -12.77 -4.91
C ILE A 228 0.82 -13.94 -5.20
N LYS A 229 2.05 -13.60 -5.55
CA LYS A 229 3.12 -14.58 -5.78
C LYS A 229 3.77 -15.01 -4.47
N SER A 230 4.07 -14.05 -3.60
CA SER A 230 4.71 -14.31 -2.31
C SER A 230 4.48 -13.20 -1.30
N ILE A 231 4.58 -13.54 -0.02
CA ILE A 231 4.59 -12.60 1.09
C ILE A 231 5.84 -12.93 1.93
N THR A 232 6.74 -11.96 2.07
CA THR A 232 8.05 -12.18 2.67
C THR A 232 8.37 -11.12 3.73
N ALA A 233 8.98 -11.51 4.83
CA ALA A 233 9.46 -10.59 5.84
C ALA A 233 10.93 -10.21 5.57
N ILE A 234 11.23 -8.92 5.61
CA ILE A 234 12.56 -8.38 5.30
C ILE A 234 13.34 -8.11 6.58
N PRO A 235 14.56 -8.63 6.73
CA PRO A 235 15.37 -8.46 7.94
C PRO A 235 15.68 -7.00 8.26
N LYS A 236 15.91 -6.72 9.54
CA LYS A 236 16.36 -5.41 10.03
C LYS A 236 17.66 -4.96 9.39
N ALA A 237 17.77 -3.68 9.05
CA ALA A 237 19.00 -3.09 8.52
C ALA A 237 20.23 -3.51 9.35
N GLY A 238 21.31 -3.89 8.66
CA GLY A 238 22.55 -4.35 9.29
C GLY A 238 22.63 -5.85 9.61
N THR A 239 21.58 -6.64 9.35
CA THR A 239 21.56 -8.10 9.61
C THR A 239 21.96 -8.98 8.41
N GLY A 240 22.45 -8.39 7.32
CA GLY A 240 22.93 -9.12 6.14
C GLY A 240 22.74 -8.37 4.82
N ALA A 241 23.13 -9.01 3.72
CA ALA A 241 22.86 -8.51 2.37
C ALA A 241 21.34 -8.49 2.11
N GLY A 242 20.82 -7.38 1.60
CA GLY A 242 19.38 -7.23 1.34
C GLY A 242 18.51 -6.95 2.58
N ALA A 243 19.10 -6.67 3.74
CA ALA A 243 18.35 -6.18 4.90
C ALA A 243 17.99 -4.69 4.77
N GLY A 244 17.00 -4.25 5.53
CA GLY A 244 16.59 -2.84 5.62
C GLY A 244 15.36 -2.46 4.79
N PRO A 245 14.92 -1.19 4.90
CA PRO A 245 13.80 -0.67 4.13
C PRO A 245 13.99 -0.82 2.62
N ARG A 246 12.88 -1.13 1.92
CA ARG A 246 12.86 -1.36 0.47
C ARG A 246 11.88 -0.42 -0.21
N SER A 247 12.16 -0.15 -1.48
CA SER A 247 11.24 0.52 -2.39
C SER A 247 11.33 -0.17 -3.75
N PHE A 248 10.22 -0.26 -4.48
CA PHE A 248 10.19 -0.88 -5.80
C PHE A 248 9.66 0.12 -6.81
N LEU A 249 10.23 0.09 -8.02
CA LEU A 249 9.71 0.88 -9.12
C LEU A 249 8.27 0.50 -9.43
N SER A 250 7.42 1.51 -9.64
CA SER A 250 6.09 1.29 -10.21
C SER A 250 6.22 0.63 -11.59
N PRO A 251 5.34 -0.29 -11.98
CA PRO A 251 5.29 -0.79 -13.35
C PRO A 251 5.14 0.33 -14.39
N GLN A 252 5.53 0.06 -15.64
CA GLN A 252 5.26 0.98 -16.73
C GLN A 252 3.78 0.91 -17.14
N LEU A 253 3.19 2.09 -17.29
CA LEU A 253 1.84 2.28 -17.75
C LEU A 253 1.86 3.07 -19.06
N LYS A 254 1.00 2.73 -20.00
CA LYS A 254 0.85 3.46 -21.25
C LYS A 254 -0.55 4.06 -21.31
N PHE A 255 -0.60 5.35 -21.62
CA PHE A 255 -1.83 6.06 -21.94
C PHE A 255 -1.88 6.39 -23.43
N ASP A 256 -3.06 6.26 -24.03
CA ASP A 256 -3.27 6.63 -25.43
C ASP A 256 -3.74 8.10 -25.57
N SER A 257 -4.31 8.68 -24.51
CA SER A 257 -4.78 10.06 -24.50
C SER A 257 -4.71 10.73 -23.11
N ILE A 258 -4.79 12.06 -23.09
CA ILE A 258 -4.95 12.85 -21.84
C ILE A 258 -6.27 12.50 -21.13
N THR A 259 -7.32 12.21 -21.90
CA THR A 259 -8.63 11.82 -21.37
C THR A 259 -8.55 10.53 -20.55
N ASP A 260 -7.69 9.59 -20.93
CA ASP A 260 -7.47 8.34 -20.19
C ASP A 260 -6.89 8.60 -18.79
N ILE A 261 -5.93 9.53 -18.71
CA ILE A 261 -5.33 9.97 -17.45
C ILE A 261 -6.39 10.62 -16.55
N ILE A 262 -7.17 11.55 -17.09
CA ILE A 262 -8.24 12.24 -16.34
C ILE A 262 -9.27 11.23 -15.83
N ASN A 263 -9.73 10.31 -16.69
CA ASN A 263 -10.73 9.31 -16.31
C ASN A 263 -10.21 8.38 -15.22
N LEU A 264 -8.93 7.97 -15.29
CA LEU A 264 -8.30 7.16 -14.25
C LEU A 264 -8.24 7.92 -12.92
N LEU A 265 -7.81 9.18 -12.94
CA LEU A 265 -7.75 10.04 -11.75
C LEU A 265 -9.15 10.22 -11.12
N GLN A 266 -10.17 10.51 -11.93
CA GLN A 266 -11.55 10.69 -11.46
C GLN A 266 -12.14 9.39 -10.89
N SER A 267 -11.92 8.26 -11.56
CA SER A 267 -12.36 6.94 -11.08
C SER A 267 -11.71 6.60 -9.74
N THR A 268 -10.41 6.88 -9.63
CA THR A 268 -9.63 6.67 -8.40
C THR A 268 -10.13 7.57 -7.28
N ILE A 269 -10.36 8.85 -7.55
CA ILE A 269 -10.98 9.82 -6.64
C ILE A 269 -12.32 9.29 -6.10
N SER A 270 -13.19 8.78 -6.98
CA SER A 270 -14.50 8.28 -6.58
C SER A 270 -14.38 7.08 -5.64
N SER A 271 -13.53 6.12 -6.01
CA SER A 271 -13.36 4.88 -5.23
C SER A 271 -12.61 5.13 -3.92
N GLY A 272 -11.50 5.87 -3.96
CA GLY A 272 -10.71 6.24 -2.77
C GLY A 272 -11.48 7.14 -1.81
N GLY A 273 -12.21 8.13 -2.34
CA GLY A 273 -13.08 9.01 -1.54
C GLY A 273 -14.15 8.23 -0.77
N SER A 274 -14.78 7.22 -1.40
CA SER A 274 -15.73 6.36 -0.70
C SER A 274 -15.09 5.59 0.47
N LEU A 275 -13.83 5.16 0.34
CA LEU A 275 -13.11 4.50 1.42
C LEU A 275 -12.75 5.46 2.55
N TYR A 276 -12.36 6.68 2.20
CA TYR A 276 -12.12 7.75 3.17
C TYR A 276 -13.37 8.02 4.02
N ASP A 277 -14.54 8.16 3.39
CA ASP A 277 -15.82 8.39 4.07
C ASP A 277 -16.22 7.23 5.00
N LEU A 278 -15.81 6.01 4.65
CA LEU A 278 -15.96 4.80 5.48
C LEU A 278 -14.85 4.63 6.53
N SER A 279 -14.02 5.66 6.74
CA SER A 279 -12.90 5.67 7.69
C SER A 279 -11.76 4.68 7.38
N TYR A 280 -11.62 4.24 6.13
CA TYR A 280 -10.50 3.44 5.61
C TYR A 280 -9.49 4.35 4.88
N ILE A 281 -9.01 5.37 5.61
CA ILE A 281 -8.17 6.45 5.07
C ILE A 281 -6.86 5.89 4.48
N GLU A 282 -6.26 4.89 5.12
CA GLU A 282 -5.04 4.23 4.61
C GLU A 282 -5.24 3.52 3.25
N LEU A 283 -6.42 2.96 2.96
CA LEU A 283 -6.71 2.39 1.64
C LEU A 283 -6.87 3.49 0.60
N CYS A 284 -7.52 4.60 0.96
CA CYS A 284 -7.62 5.80 0.12
C CYS A 284 -6.22 6.31 -0.26
N ILE A 285 -5.33 6.48 0.72
CA ILE A 285 -3.93 6.87 0.51
C ILE A 285 -3.22 5.88 -0.42
N ALA A 286 -3.34 4.58 -0.16
CA ALA A 286 -2.67 3.56 -0.96
C ALA A 286 -3.12 3.57 -2.43
N MET A 287 -4.42 3.72 -2.68
CA MET A 287 -4.97 3.83 -4.04
C MET A 287 -4.49 5.11 -4.73
N TYR A 288 -4.52 6.24 -4.03
CA TYR A 288 -4.08 7.52 -4.58
C TYR A 288 -2.59 7.50 -4.92
N TRP A 289 -1.76 7.02 -3.98
CA TRP A 289 -0.33 6.82 -4.18
C TRP A 289 -0.04 5.95 -5.41
N SER A 290 -0.72 4.81 -5.54
CA SER A 290 -0.52 3.88 -6.64
C SER A 290 -0.81 4.50 -8.00
N VAL A 291 -1.92 5.23 -8.16
CA VAL A 291 -2.24 5.91 -9.43
C VAL A 291 -1.25 7.03 -9.76
N LEU A 292 -0.91 7.88 -8.79
CA LEU A 292 0.03 8.99 -9.03
C LEU A 292 1.41 8.45 -9.45
N ASN A 293 1.89 7.37 -8.82
CA ASN A 293 3.15 6.73 -9.21
C ASN A 293 3.06 5.97 -10.53
N SER A 294 1.90 5.42 -10.88
CA SER A 294 1.65 4.82 -12.20
C SER A 294 1.69 5.87 -13.30
N ILE A 295 1.13 7.07 -13.07
CA ILE A 295 1.19 8.20 -14.02
C ILE A 295 2.62 8.76 -14.12
N LEU A 296 3.31 8.90 -13.00
CA LEU A 296 4.70 9.37 -12.95
C LEU A 296 5.63 8.47 -13.79
N ASN A 297 5.41 7.15 -13.70
CA ASN A 297 6.17 6.14 -14.45
C ASN A 297 5.57 5.80 -15.82
N ALA A 298 4.54 6.53 -16.27
CA ALA A 298 3.91 6.23 -17.53
C ALA A 298 4.80 6.60 -18.72
N ASN A 299 4.82 5.73 -19.73
CA ASN A 299 5.35 6.03 -21.04
C ASN A 299 4.25 6.65 -21.90
N THR A 300 4.42 7.91 -22.27
CA THR A 300 3.50 8.62 -23.13
C THR A 300 4.08 8.68 -24.54
N ASN A 301 3.56 7.87 -25.44
CA ASN A 301 3.97 7.86 -26.85
C ASN A 301 3.66 9.20 -27.54
N GLY A 302 4.51 10.21 -27.33
CA GLY A 302 4.38 11.55 -27.92
C GLY A 302 3.44 12.52 -27.19
N ILE A 303 2.94 12.21 -25.98
CA ILE A 303 2.21 13.21 -25.18
C ILE A 303 3.24 14.12 -24.50
N SER A 304 3.58 15.20 -25.20
CA SER A 304 4.62 16.17 -24.83
C SER A 304 4.35 17.00 -23.56
N MET A 305 3.20 16.83 -22.90
CA MET A 305 2.76 17.66 -21.76
C MET A 305 3.14 17.11 -20.38
N LEU A 306 3.92 16.03 -20.28
CA LEU A 306 4.12 15.36 -18.98
C LEU A 306 5.19 15.95 -18.07
N SER A 307 6.11 16.82 -18.51
CA SER A 307 7.16 17.32 -17.60
C SER A 307 6.57 18.14 -16.46
N THR A 308 5.70 19.11 -16.75
CA THR A 308 5.04 19.94 -15.72
C THR A 308 4.13 19.11 -14.83
N THR A 309 3.37 18.16 -15.39
CA THR A 309 2.53 17.24 -14.61
C THR A 309 3.36 16.36 -13.69
N LYS A 310 4.52 15.87 -14.15
CA LYS A 310 5.45 15.10 -13.32
C LYS A 310 6.05 15.93 -12.20
N VAL A 311 6.33 17.21 -12.42
CA VAL A 311 6.76 18.12 -11.35
C VAL A 311 5.67 18.25 -10.28
N VAL A 312 4.42 18.53 -10.68
CA VAL A 312 3.27 18.63 -9.75
C VAL A 312 3.06 17.32 -8.98
N LEU A 313 3.17 16.18 -9.66
CA LEU A 313 3.16 14.85 -9.06
C LEU A 313 4.26 14.70 -7.99
N CYS A 314 5.50 15.03 -8.33
CA CYS A 314 6.62 14.93 -7.40
C CYS A 314 6.43 15.82 -6.18
N SER A 315 5.98 17.06 -6.37
CA SER A 315 5.70 17.97 -5.25
C SER A 315 4.63 17.41 -4.31
N GLY A 316 3.52 16.90 -4.85
CA GLY A 316 2.46 16.29 -4.05
C GLY A 316 2.88 15.01 -3.32
N LEU A 317 3.63 14.13 -3.99
CA LEU A 317 4.14 12.89 -3.39
C LEU A 317 5.17 13.18 -2.29
N ASN A 318 6.05 14.16 -2.49
CA ASN A 318 7.03 14.60 -1.49
C ASN A 318 6.33 15.23 -0.28
N GLU A 319 5.34 16.10 -0.52
CA GLU A 319 4.58 16.73 0.57
C GLU A 319 3.84 15.69 1.42
N MET A 320 3.27 14.66 0.80
CA MET A 320 2.59 13.59 1.55
C MET A 320 3.53 12.88 2.53
N ASN A 321 4.79 12.67 2.12
CA ASN A 321 5.83 12.03 2.93
C ASN A 321 6.43 12.94 4.02
N SER A 322 6.00 14.19 4.14
CA SER A 322 6.44 15.08 5.22
C SER A 322 6.03 14.54 6.60
N ASN A 323 7.00 14.40 7.51
CA ASN A 323 6.92 13.65 8.79
C ASN A 323 5.86 14.11 9.82
N ASN A 324 5.08 15.16 9.54
CA ASN A 324 4.10 15.72 10.48
C ASN A 324 2.64 15.60 10.02
N ASN A 325 2.39 14.95 8.88
CA ASN A 325 1.04 14.89 8.32
C ASN A 325 0.22 13.75 8.95
N SER A 326 -1.00 14.06 9.38
CA SER A 326 -1.97 13.03 9.75
C SER A 326 -2.36 12.19 8.53
N LYS A 327 -2.98 11.03 8.72
CA LYS A 327 -3.47 10.23 7.57
C LYS A 327 -4.52 11.01 6.78
N GLU A 328 -5.33 11.80 7.46
CA GLU A 328 -6.28 12.72 6.87
C GLU A 328 -5.57 13.73 5.97
N ASP A 329 -4.52 14.38 6.47
CA ASP A 329 -3.72 15.34 5.69
C ASP A 329 -3.07 14.66 4.49
N GLN A 330 -2.50 13.47 4.67
CA GLN A 330 -1.91 12.68 3.59
C GLN A 330 -2.91 12.39 2.48
N ALA A 331 -4.13 11.97 2.82
CA ALA A 331 -5.19 11.70 1.85
C ALA A 331 -5.61 12.97 1.09
N TRP A 332 -5.75 14.10 1.79
CA TRP A 332 -6.09 15.38 1.17
C TRP A 332 -4.97 15.95 0.29
N THR A 333 -3.71 15.84 0.71
CA THR A 333 -2.55 16.23 -0.10
C THR A 333 -2.53 15.48 -1.43
N LEU A 334 -2.71 14.15 -1.40
CA LEU A 334 -2.78 13.35 -2.62
C LEU A 334 -4.03 13.69 -3.46
N ARG A 335 -5.17 13.96 -2.80
CA ARG A 335 -6.40 14.39 -3.48
C ARG A 335 -6.22 15.70 -4.23
N TYR A 336 -5.71 16.74 -3.58
CA TYR A 336 -5.47 18.03 -4.19
C TYR A 336 -4.44 17.95 -5.31
N THR A 337 -3.43 17.09 -5.16
CA THR A 337 -2.50 16.77 -6.25
C THR A 337 -3.22 16.22 -7.47
N MET A 338 -4.16 15.27 -7.29
CA MET A 338 -4.97 14.73 -8.40
C MET A 338 -5.85 15.81 -9.04
N ASP A 339 -6.53 16.63 -8.24
CA ASP A 339 -7.41 17.70 -8.72
C ASP A 339 -6.62 18.76 -9.51
N ALA A 340 -5.42 19.14 -9.04
CA ALA A 340 -4.51 20.05 -9.73
C ALA A 340 -4.05 19.49 -11.09
N ILE A 341 -3.71 18.20 -11.15
CA ILE A 341 -3.34 17.53 -12.40
C ILE A 341 -4.51 17.51 -13.38
N ILE A 342 -5.73 17.20 -12.90
CA ILE A 342 -6.93 17.23 -13.76
C ILE A 342 -7.14 18.63 -14.33
N ALA A 343 -7.05 19.68 -13.51
CA ALA A 343 -7.21 21.07 -13.96
C ALA A 343 -6.13 21.44 -15.00
N ASP A 344 -4.86 21.13 -14.72
CA ASP A 344 -3.74 21.42 -15.62
C ASP A 344 -3.91 20.73 -16.98
N LEU A 345 -4.34 19.45 -16.98
CA LEU A 345 -4.59 18.64 -18.18
C LEU A 345 -5.81 19.14 -18.98
N GLN A 346 -6.79 19.74 -18.32
CA GLN A 346 -7.96 20.35 -18.95
C GLN A 346 -7.69 21.79 -19.41
N GLY A 347 -6.55 22.38 -19.04
CA GLY A 347 -6.24 23.78 -19.31
C GLY A 347 -7.08 24.76 -18.48
N LEU A 348 -7.53 24.32 -17.31
CA LEU A 348 -8.29 25.13 -16.35
C LEU A 348 -7.36 25.65 -15.25
N ASP A 349 -7.79 26.72 -14.59
CA ASP A 349 -7.17 27.17 -13.35
C ASP A 349 -7.48 26.17 -12.23
N ARG A 350 -6.52 25.96 -11.32
CA ARG A 350 -6.69 25.06 -10.18
C ARG A 350 -7.71 25.63 -9.21
N SER A 351 -8.53 24.76 -8.63
CA SER A 351 -9.53 25.17 -7.63
C SER A 351 -8.93 25.49 -6.27
N THR A 352 -7.73 24.98 -5.99
CA THR A 352 -6.99 25.20 -4.75
C THR A 352 -5.61 25.76 -5.07
N ASP A 353 -5.28 26.89 -4.44
CA ASP A 353 -3.93 27.45 -4.41
C ASP A 353 -3.19 26.86 -3.20
N ASP A 354 -2.85 25.58 -3.30
CA ASP A 354 -2.09 24.89 -2.27
C ASP A 354 -0.61 25.26 -2.37
N ASN A 355 -0.05 25.84 -1.29
CA ASN A 355 1.34 26.35 -1.28
C ASN A 355 2.41 25.28 -1.57
N PHE A 356 2.10 23.99 -1.43
CA PHE A 356 3.02 22.89 -1.69
C PHE A 356 3.04 22.45 -3.16
N LEU A 357 2.05 22.86 -3.97
CA LEU A 357 1.99 22.54 -5.39
C LEU A 357 2.52 23.73 -6.21
N PRO A 358 3.56 23.53 -7.05
CA PRO A 358 4.06 24.60 -7.90
C PRO A 358 2.99 24.99 -8.91
N THR A 359 2.84 26.29 -9.16
CA THR A 359 1.98 26.79 -10.24
C THR A 359 2.43 26.23 -11.59
N LYS A 360 1.56 26.26 -12.60
CA LYS A 360 1.91 25.79 -13.95
C LYS A 360 3.18 26.44 -14.49
N LYS A 361 3.36 27.74 -14.26
CA LYS A 361 4.54 28.50 -14.71
C LYS A 361 5.80 28.13 -13.94
N GLU A 362 5.69 27.87 -12.63
CA GLU A 362 6.84 27.39 -11.85
C GLU A 362 7.23 25.98 -12.29
N ALA A 363 6.26 25.10 -12.52
CA ALA A 363 6.50 23.73 -12.98
C ALA A 363 7.19 23.66 -14.36
N GLU A 364 7.02 24.65 -15.23
CA GLU A 364 7.75 24.76 -16.51
C GLU A 364 9.26 25.02 -16.34
N LEU A 365 9.67 25.53 -15.17
CA LEU A 365 11.04 25.90 -14.86
C LEU A 365 11.73 24.90 -13.93
N MET A 366 11.03 23.84 -13.53
CA MET A 366 11.50 22.85 -12.56
C MET A 366 11.80 21.52 -13.26
N ASP A 367 12.81 20.83 -12.74
CA ASP A 367 13.12 19.47 -13.13
C ASP A 367 12.31 18.45 -12.32
N VAL A 368 12.10 17.27 -12.90
CA VAL A 368 11.43 16.15 -12.23
C VAL A 368 12.43 15.50 -11.27
N THR A 369 12.18 15.61 -9.97
CA THR A 369 13.12 15.17 -8.92
C THR A 369 12.78 13.85 -8.25
N CYS A 370 11.72 13.17 -8.69
CA CYS A 370 11.23 11.94 -8.06
C CYS A 370 11.06 10.79 -9.05
N VAL A 371 11.01 9.57 -8.50
CA VAL A 371 10.81 8.32 -9.25
C VAL A 371 9.55 7.63 -8.78
N GLY A 372 8.82 7.00 -9.72
CA GLY A 372 7.60 6.27 -9.42
C GLY A 372 7.88 5.02 -8.59
N ARG A 373 7.26 4.91 -7.41
CA ARG A 373 7.42 3.82 -6.45
C ARG A 373 6.09 3.16 -6.10
N THR A 374 6.07 1.86 -5.87
CA THR A 374 4.85 1.12 -5.51
C THR A 374 4.39 1.35 -4.06
N SER A 375 5.27 1.83 -3.18
CA SER A 375 5.00 2.12 -1.78
C SER A 375 5.52 3.50 -1.36
N PRO A 376 4.85 4.19 -0.41
CA PRO A 376 5.33 5.45 0.18
C PRO A 376 6.72 5.37 0.81
N SER A 377 7.08 4.19 1.33
CA SER A 377 8.31 4.00 2.08
C SER A 377 9.56 4.23 1.25
N GLU A 378 10.47 4.98 1.84
CA GLU A 378 11.85 5.11 1.36
C GLU A 378 12.65 3.86 1.70
N GLY A 379 13.74 3.66 0.96
CA GLY A 379 14.61 2.52 1.14
C GLY A 379 15.50 2.30 -0.08
N THR A 380 16.23 1.18 -0.05
CA THR A 380 16.97 0.74 -1.24
C THR A 380 15.98 0.51 -2.37
N LEU A 381 16.23 1.11 -3.53
CA LEU A 381 15.37 0.98 -4.70
C LEU A 381 15.68 -0.32 -5.44
N TYR A 382 14.63 -1.03 -5.83
CA TYR A 382 14.68 -2.26 -6.61
C TYR A 382 13.87 -2.12 -7.91
N ASP A 383 14.33 -2.77 -8.96
CA ASP A 383 13.56 -2.92 -10.20
C ASP A 383 12.46 -3.98 -10.05
N LEU A 384 11.70 -4.21 -11.13
CA LEU A 384 10.61 -5.20 -11.17
C LEU A 384 11.10 -6.66 -11.07
N TYR A 385 12.39 -6.90 -11.32
CA TYR A 385 13.04 -8.21 -11.24
C TYR A 385 13.73 -8.43 -9.90
N GLY A 386 13.66 -7.47 -8.97
CA GLY A 386 14.31 -7.55 -7.67
C GLY A 386 15.80 -7.21 -7.67
N ASN A 387 16.33 -6.64 -8.76
CA ASN A 387 17.70 -6.14 -8.79
C ASN A 387 17.77 -4.77 -8.10
N ARG A 388 18.84 -4.55 -7.32
CA ARG A 388 19.10 -3.24 -6.71
C ARG A 388 19.43 -2.22 -7.79
N ILE A 389 18.78 -1.06 -7.75
CA ILE A 389 19.08 0.09 -8.58
C ILE A 389 19.95 1.05 -7.76
N ASN A 390 21.20 1.24 -8.18
CA ASN A 390 21.99 2.34 -7.68
C ASN A 390 21.48 3.60 -8.37
N VAL A 391 20.73 4.42 -7.62
CA VAL A 391 20.44 5.78 -8.04
C VAL A 391 21.71 6.56 -7.75
N ASP A 392 22.61 6.62 -8.72
CA ASP A 392 23.71 7.56 -8.70
C ASP A 392 23.07 8.94 -8.81
N VAL A 393 22.75 9.53 -7.65
CA VAL A 393 22.55 10.96 -7.56
C VAL A 393 23.93 11.51 -7.83
N ASP A 394 24.17 11.95 -9.06
CA ASP A 394 25.28 12.84 -9.38
C ASP A 394 25.09 14.09 -8.52
N VAL A 395 25.51 14.00 -7.26
CA VAL A 395 25.84 15.15 -6.44
C VAL A 395 27.07 15.68 -7.15
N ASP A 396 26.81 16.63 -8.05
CA ASP A 396 27.81 17.47 -8.69
C ASP A 396 28.48 18.25 -7.56
N ASP A 397 29.33 17.56 -6.80
CA ASP A 397 30.28 18.13 -5.87
C ASP A 397 31.16 19.00 -6.74
N ASN A 398 30.85 20.31 -6.74
CA ASN A 398 31.59 21.37 -7.39
C ASN A 398 33.08 21.01 -7.49
N GLU A 399 33.51 20.47 -8.63
CA GLU A 399 34.89 20.58 -9.05
C GLU A 399 35.08 22.06 -9.39
N ASP A 400 35.49 22.83 -8.39
CA ASP A 400 36.27 24.03 -8.59
C ASP A 400 37.51 23.62 -9.40
N ILE A 401 37.37 23.72 -10.72
CA ILE A 401 38.48 23.70 -11.68
C ILE A 401 39.32 24.96 -11.42
N MET A 402 40.16 24.89 -10.40
CA MET A 402 41.32 25.76 -10.24
C MET A 402 42.36 25.31 -11.27
N LEU A 403 42.32 25.93 -12.44
CA LEU A 403 43.46 25.97 -13.35
C LEU A 403 44.63 26.63 -12.62
N ASN A 404 45.60 25.85 -12.17
CA ASN A 404 46.95 26.33 -11.90
C ASN A 404 47.95 25.62 -12.79
N GLU A 405 48.56 26.43 -13.65
CA GLU A 405 49.73 26.13 -14.45
C GLU A 405 50.94 25.77 -13.57
N GLU A 406 51.77 24.88 -14.11
CA GLU A 406 53.22 24.73 -13.93
C GLU A 406 53.82 24.92 -12.53
N ASP A 407 54.35 23.83 -11.94
CA ASP A 407 55.81 23.72 -11.75
C ASP A 407 56.31 22.33 -11.30
N THR A 408 57.33 21.87 -12.04
CA THR A 408 58.55 21.14 -11.66
C THR A 408 58.64 20.11 -10.49
N ASP A 409 59.18 18.93 -10.88
CA ASP A 409 60.16 18.06 -10.20
C ASP A 409 60.00 17.58 -8.74
N GLY A 410 60.06 16.24 -8.58
CA GLY A 410 61.02 15.65 -7.63
C GLY A 410 60.52 14.65 -6.57
N ARG A 411 60.84 13.37 -6.81
CA ARG A 411 61.44 12.38 -5.86
C ARG A 411 60.81 12.08 -4.47
N ARG A 412 60.71 10.74 -4.26
CA ARG A 412 60.88 9.93 -3.02
C ARG A 412 59.69 9.90 -2.04
N ASN A 413 59.04 8.75 -1.84
CA ASN A 413 59.36 7.58 -1.00
C ASN A 413 58.99 7.71 0.49
N SER A 414 58.10 6.78 0.90
CA SER A 414 57.98 6.05 2.16
C SER A 414 57.56 6.74 3.48
N SER A 415 56.46 6.18 4.01
CA SER A 415 56.30 5.55 5.34
C SER A 415 56.21 6.40 6.62
N SER A 416 55.09 6.15 7.33
CA SER A 416 54.97 5.74 8.74
C SER A 416 55.22 6.76 9.87
N SER A 417 54.33 6.70 10.87
CA SER A 417 54.52 6.89 12.33
C SER A 417 53.43 7.83 12.90
N THR A 418 52.43 7.37 13.65
CA THR A 418 52.38 7.12 15.11
C THR A 418 52.89 8.26 16.00
N THR A 419 51.99 8.76 16.87
CA THR A 419 52.13 9.22 18.30
C THR A 419 50.78 9.87 18.70
N LEU A 420 49.97 9.37 19.65
CA LEU A 420 50.08 9.24 21.13
C LEU A 420 49.99 10.55 21.93
N LEU A 421 49.34 10.41 23.10
CA LEU A 421 49.28 11.23 24.34
C LEU A 421 47.98 12.05 24.50
N GLU A 422 47.08 11.67 25.42
CA GLU A 422 47.07 11.97 26.90
C GLU A 422 46.63 13.43 27.14
N ASP A 423 45.83 13.86 28.11
CA ASP A 423 45.24 13.30 29.34
C ASP A 423 44.32 14.39 29.95
N GLU A 424 43.44 14.02 30.90
CA GLU A 424 43.02 14.81 32.10
C GLU A 424 42.18 16.12 31.87
N ASP A 425 41.20 16.56 32.67
CA ASP A 425 40.72 16.22 34.02
C ASP A 425 39.39 16.96 34.32
N GLU A 426 38.54 16.26 35.06
CA GLU A 426 37.82 16.65 36.29
C GLU A 426 37.07 17.99 36.50
N ASP A 427 35.93 17.80 37.18
CA ASP A 427 35.25 18.63 38.18
C ASP A 427 34.54 19.94 37.81
N ASN A 428 33.21 19.93 37.97
CA ASN A 428 32.59 20.81 38.97
C ASN A 428 31.19 20.35 39.40
N ASP A 429 31.07 20.00 40.68
CA ASP A 429 29.82 19.93 41.43
C ASP A 429 29.22 21.34 41.64
N ASN A 430 27.88 21.46 41.61
CA ASN A 430 27.09 21.97 42.75
C ASN A 430 25.58 22.15 42.40
N ASP A 431 24.80 21.41 43.18
CA ASP A 431 23.36 21.49 43.53
C ASP A 431 23.01 22.80 44.29
N PRO A 432 21.79 23.07 44.84
CA PRO A 432 20.37 22.85 44.45
C PRO A 432 19.58 24.19 44.38
N THR A 433 18.31 24.17 43.93
CA THR A 433 17.10 24.51 44.74
C THR A 433 15.84 24.77 43.88
N THR A 434 14.79 24.02 44.22
CA THR A 434 13.34 24.31 44.29
C THR A 434 12.78 25.58 43.62
N GLU A 435 11.67 25.44 42.87
CA GLU A 435 10.36 26.03 43.19
C GLU A 435 9.21 25.24 42.52
N GLU A 436 8.13 25.03 43.29
CA GLU A 436 6.78 24.66 42.86
C GLU A 436 6.21 25.73 41.91
N LEU A 437 5.32 25.35 40.98
CA LEU A 437 4.20 26.21 40.57
C LEU A 437 3.12 25.41 39.80
N ASP A 438 2.02 25.24 40.53
CA ASP A 438 0.60 25.31 40.17
C ASP A 438 0.00 24.74 38.86
N VAL A 439 -0.98 23.89 39.14
CA VAL A 439 -2.10 23.44 38.33
C VAL A 439 -3.03 24.60 37.97
N ALA A 440 -3.38 24.75 36.69
CA ALA A 440 -4.58 25.48 36.27
C ALA A 440 -5.29 24.75 35.13
N ALA A 441 -6.51 24.31 35.44
CA ALA A 441 -7.49 23.77 34.52
C ALA A 441 -8.02 24.87 33.58
N ILE A 442 -8.11 24.57 32.29
CA ILE A 442 -8.86 25.39 31.33
C ILE A 442 -10.23 24.73 31.12
N GLN A 443 -11.25 25.36 31.69
CA GLN A 443 -12.66 25.13 31.36
C GLN A 443 -12.96 25.83 30.02
N ASN A 444 -13.44 25.08 29.03
CA ASN A 444 -14.10 25.65 27.86
C ASN A 444 -15.55 25.93 28.21
N SER A 445 -15.91 27.22 28.22
CA SER A 445 -17.26 27.72 28.39
C SER A 445 -18.03 27.72 27.07
N ASP A 446 -19.26 27.23 27.14
CA ASP A 446 -20.34 27.49 26.20
C ASP A 446 -20.48 28.98 25.85
N SER A 447 -20.67 29.28 24.57
CA SER A 447 -21.40 30.47 24.16
C SER A 447 -22.27 30.17 22.94
N LEU A 448 -23.56 29.98 23.23
CA LEU A 448 -24.70 30.20 22.35
C LEU A 448 -24.63 31.61 21.73
N LEU A 449 -24.78 31.72 20.41
CA LEU A 449 -25.44 32.86 19.79
C LEU A 449 -26.06 32.45 18.44
N SER A 450 -27.39 32.50 18.44
CA SER A 450 -28.28 32.43 17.29
C SER A 450 -28.07 33.59 16.31
N SER A 451 -28.14 33.32 15.01
CA SER A 451 -28.66 34.31 14.06
C SER A 451 -29.14 33.63 12.78
N SER A 452 -30.38 33.98 12.45
CA SER A 452 -31.17 33.59 11.28
C SER A 452 -30.57 34.00 9.94
N GLY A 453 -30.83 33.20 8.91
CA GLY A 453 -30.71 33.63 7.51
C GLY A 453 -31.08 32.50 6.55
N GLY A 454 -32.30 32.53 6.02
CA GLY A 454 -32.83 31.53 5.12
C GLY A 454 -32.22 31.55 3.72
N GLY A 455 -32.19 30.39 3.08
CA GLY A 455 -31.86 30.20 1.68
C GLY A 455 -32.27 28.79 1.26
N GLY A 456 -33.12 28.68 0.24
CA GLY A 456 -33.93 27.50 -0.07
C GLY A 456 -33.14 26.26 -0.49
N VAL A 457 -33.61 25.11 0.02
CA VAL A 457 -33.22 23.78 -0.44
C VAL A 457 -34.21 23.34 -1.52
N ILE A 458 -33.73 23.22 -2.76
CA ILE A 458 -34.43 22.56 -3.85
C ILE A 458 -34.21 21.05 -3.65
N THR A 459 -35.28 20.31 -3.38
CA THR A 459 -35.27 18.85 -3.37
C THR A 459 -35.63 18.33 -4.76
N PRO A 460 -34.90 17.37 -5.36
CA PRO A 460 -35.41 16.62 -6.49
C PRO A 460 -36.25 15.45 -5.99
N SER A 461 -37.55 15.49 -6.32
CA SER A 461 -38.47 14.38 -6.14
C SER A 461 -38.14 13.25 -7.13
N TRP A 462 -37.77 12.07 -6.63
CA TRP A 462 -37.79 10.84 -7.40
C TRP A 462 -38.83 9.90 -6.79
N THR A 463 -40.05 9.99 -7.32
CA THR A 463 -41.05 8.93 -7.19
C THR A 463 -40.64 7.77 -8.09
N ASN A 464 -40.15 6.67 -7.51
CA ASN A 464 -40.09 5.39 -8.21
C ASN A 464 -41.11 4.42 -7.62
N LEU A 465 -41.97 3.98 -8.54
CA LEU A 465 -43.10 3.10 -8.36
C LEU A 465 -42.61 1.67 -8.12
N LEU A 466 -42.93 1.13 -6.95
CA LEU A 466 -42.60 -0.24 -6.55
C LEU A 466 -43.70 -1.17 -7.09
N VAL A 467 -43.44 -1.86 -8.20
CA VAL A 467 -44.29 -2.95 -8.70
C VAL A 467 -43.72 -4.27 -8.20
N VAL A 468 -44.29 -4.79 -7.11
CA VAL A 468 -44.03 -6.16 -6.63
C VAL A 468 -45.01 -7.09 -7.33
N SER A 469 -44.52 -7.85 -8.31
CA SER A 469 -45.22 -9.03 -8.80
C SER A 469 -44.80 -10.24 -7.97
N VAL A 470 -45.69 -10.67 -7.08
CA VAL A 470 -45.61 -11.96 -6.39
C VAL A 470 -45.97 -13.05 -7.39
N VAL A 471 -44.98 -13.86 -7.80
CA VAL A 471 -45.24 -15.15 -8.46
C VAL A 471 -45.12 -16.23 -7.40
N VAL A 472 -46.28 -16.75 -6.96
CA VAL A 472 -46.37 -17.97 -6.16
C VAL A 472 -46.18 -19.16 -7.10
N LEU A 473 -45.04 -19.84 -7.00
CA LEU A 473 -44.84 -21.15 -7.62
C LEU A 473 -45.03 -22.23 -6.55
N LEU A 474 -46.24 -22.79 -6.54
CA LEU A 474 -46.56 -24.07 -5.94
C LEU A 474 -45.90 -25.17 -6.77
N VAL A 475 -44.96 -25.90 -6.20
CA VAL A 475 -44.66 -27.28 -6.63
C VAL A 475 -44.65 -28.15 -5.39
N GLY A 476 -45.69 -28.96 -5.27
CA GLY A 476 -45.73 -30.10 -4.37
C GLY A 476 -45.28 -31.35 -5.12
N CYS A 477 -44.30 -32.04 -4.56
CA CYS A 477 -44.29 -33.47 -4.25
C CYS A 477 -43.01 -33.79 -3.47
#